data_AF-A0A2Z2M9Q9-F1
#
_entry.id   AF-A0A2Z2M9Q9-F1
#
_cell.length_a   1.000
_cell.length_b   1.000
_cell.length_c   1.000
_cell.angle_alpha   90.00
_cell.angle_beta   90.00
_cell.angle_gamma   90.00
#
_symmetry.space_group_name_H-M   'P 1'
#
loop_
_entity.id
_entity.type
_entity.pdbx_description
1 polymer ?
#
loop_
_entity_poly.entity_id
_entity_poly.type
_entity_poly.pdbx_seq_one_letter_code
_entity_poly.pdbx_strand_id
1 'polypeptide(L)'
;MRKLYALSALLLVVVVLASGCENPKTNVKTEKTLTINDVTVHYSGDVSMSQAKEVINFIYNYFDVTGKTDVYLEKANGRYKVGIVTPYKSSDEMGGQMKFAITLAASRLSQDVFNGEPVVLQYLSPDNDVLISAESRYRYLENSRIYVWYSGIGQEEAGKVLDYLVGFAGQGPWDVILEKSGSTYHVRAMSSFTTVDEANSAKDTYLELVSGLEERLNGDVVLHVLDPDGNELTTFGP
;
A
#
# COMPACT_ATOMS: atom_id res chain seq x y z
N MET A 1 -31.87 -61.87 -23.48
CA MET A 1 -32.01 -60.64 -24.30
C MET A 1 -32.32 -59.47 -23.38
N ARG A 2 -31.51 -58.39 -23.49
CA ARG A 2 -31.76 -56.97 -23.11
C ARG A 2 -32.05 -56.68 -21.61
N LYS A 3 -31.09 -56.08 -20.88
CA LYS A 3 -30.78 -54.61 -20.75
C LYS A 3 -31.94 -53.87 -20.03
N LEU A 4 -31.78 -53.07 -18.97
CA LEU A 4 -30.91 -51.89 -18.84
C LEU A 4 -30.88 -51.37 -17.36
N TYR A 5 -29.65 -51.11 -16.83
CA TYR A 5 -29.10 -49.95 -16.05
C TYR A 5 -29.86 -49.34 -14.84
N ALA A 6 -29.24 -48.70 -13.83
CA ALA A 6 -27.88 -48.51 -13.28
C ALA A 6 -27.99 -47.46 -12.13
N LEU A 7 -26.86 -47.10 -11.52
CA LEU A 7 -26.61 -46.06 -10.49
C LEU A 7 -26.87 -46.49 -9.04
N SER A 8 -25.99 -46.30 -8.05
CA SER A 8 -24.80 -45.45 -7.95
C SER A 8 -23.72 -46.13 -7.14
N ALA A 9 -22.54 -46.29 -7.73
CA ALA A 9 -21.32 -46.67 -7.00
C ALA A 9 -20.64 -45.40 -6.47
N LEU A 10 -20.62 -45.32 -5.15
CA LEU A 10 -19.68 -44.56 -4.33
C LEU A 10 -18.24 -44.85 -4.80
N LEU A 11 -17.45 -43.84 -5.17
CA LEU A 11 -15.99 -44.00 -5.17
C LEU A 11 -15.28 -42.70 -4.81
N LEU A 12 -14.70 -42.74 -3.61
CA LEU A 12 -13.70 -41.84 -3.07
C LEU A 12 -12.40 -41.92 -3.90
N VAL A 13 -11.80 -40.75 -4.11
CA VAL A 13 -10.36 -40.44 -4.02
C VAL A 13 -9.38 -41.45 -4.62
N VAL A 14 -8.79 -41.10 -5.77
CA VAL A 14 -7.32 -41.03 -6.02
C VAL A 14 -7.13 -40.22 -7.32
N VAL A 15 -6.50 -39.04 -7.26
CA VAL A 15 -5.82 -38.49 -8.46
C VAL A 15 -4.33 -38.52 -8.18
N VAL A 16 -3.68 -39.37 -8.96
CA VAL A 16 -2.29 -39.82 -8.89
C VAL A 16 -1.36 -38.71 -9.40
N LEU A 17 -0.32 -38.43 -8.62
CA LEU A 17 0.92 -37.80 -9.06
C LEU A 17 1.72 -38.77 -9.95
N ALA A 18 2.35 -38.20 -10.99
CA ALA A 18 3.50 -38.72 -11.72
C ALA A 18 3.30 -39.85 -12.75
N SER A 19 3.20 -39.47 -14.02
CA SER A 19 4.01 -40.07 -15.09
C SER A 19 4.10 -39.08 -16.26
N GLY A 20 5.32 -38.73 -16.66
CA GLY A 20 5.57 -37.82 -17.77
C GLY A 20 6.91 -37.10 -17.67
N CYS A 21 8.01 -37.85 -17.78
CA CYS A 21 9.32 -37.28 -18.09
C CYS A 21 9.32 -36.79 -19.55
N GLU A 22 9.07 -35.51 -19.76
CA GLU A 22 9.63 -34.78 -20.90
C GLU A 22 10.03 -33.38 -20.42
N ASN A 23 11.33 -33.10 -20.50
CA ASN A 23 11.85 -31.74 -20.51
C ASN A 23 12.62 -31.65 -21.84
N PRO A 24 12.47 -30.57 -22.62
CA PRO A 24 13.11 -29.33 -22.19
C PRO A 24 12.37 -28.03 -22.57
N LYS A 25 12.56 -27.00 -21.72
CA LYS A 25 12.39 -25.55 -22.01
C LYS A 25 10.96 -25.03 -22.18
N THR A 26 10.23 -24.96 -21.07
CA THR A 26 9.31 -23.85 -20.82
C THR A 26 9.45 -23.43 -19.37
N ASN A 27 9.90 -22.20 -19.13
CA ASN A 27 9.79 -21.54 -17.82
C ASN A 27 8.31 -21.26 -17.55
N VAL A 28 7.50 -22.29 -17.32
CA VAL A 28 6.13 -22.10 -16.86
C VAL A 28 6.24 -21.61 -15.43
N LYS A 29 6.06 -20.31 -15.21
CA LYS A 29 5.77 -19.77 -13.89
C LYS A 29 4.51 -20.46 -13.42
N THR A 30 4.64 -21.50 -12.59
CA THR A 30 3.48 -22.20 -12.06
C THR A 30 2.75 -21.27 -11.11
N GLU A 31 1.63 -20.73 -11.57
CA GLU A 31 0.71 -19.94 -10.76
C GLU A 31 0.06 -20.85 -9.71
N LYS A 32 -0.03 -20.33 -8.49
CA LYS A 32 -0.65 -20.98 -7.33
C LYS A 32 -1.75 -20.06 -6.81
N THR A 33 -2.73 -20.62 -6.11
CA THR A 33 -3.84 -19.82 -5.58
C THR A 33 -4.03 -20.08 -4.09
N LEU A 34 -4.39 -19.04 -3.34
CA LEU A 34 -4.80 -19.11 -1.94
C LEU A 34 -6.02 -18.20 -1.72
N THR A 35 -7.09 -18.74 -1.15
CA THR A 35 -8.30 -17.98 -0.84
C THR A 35 -8.58 -17.99 0.66
N ILE A 36 -8.78 -16.81 1.26
CA ILE A 36 -9.17 -16.62 2.66
C ILE A 36 -10.09 -15.38 2.73
N ASN A 37 -11.24 -15.48 3.42
CA ASN A 37 -12.17 -14.36 3.66
C ASN A 37 -12.50 -13.55 2.39
N ASP A 38 -12.96 -14.23 1.33
CA ASP A 38 -13.31 -13.65 0.04
C ASP A 38 -12.17 -12.97 -0.75
N VAL A 39 -10.95 -12.94 -0.23
CA VAL A 39 -9.76 -12.53 -0.97
C VAL A 39 -9.08 -13.76 -1.57
N THR A 40 -8.90 -13.79 -2.89
CA THR A 40 -8.18 -14.82 -3.61
C THR A 40 -6.87 -14.26 -4.15
N VAL A 41 -5.73 -14.74 -3.65
CA VAL A 41 -4.41 -14.39 -4.18
C VAL A 41 -3.96 -15.46 -5.16
N HIS A 42 -3.77 -15.06 -6.41
CA HIS A 42 -3.05 -15.83 -7.43
C HIS A 42 -1.60 -15.39 -7.42
N TYR A 43 -0.67 -16.30 -7.10
CA TYR A 43 0.72 -15.96 -6.91
C TYR A 43 1.70 -16.82 -7.70
N SER A 44 2.78 -16.20 -8.15
CA SER A 44 3.82 -16.84 -8.96
C SER A 44 5.22 -16.28 -8.68
N GLY A 45 6.24 -16.96 -9.20
CA GLY A 45 7.64 -16.63 -8.94
C GLY A 45 8.09 -17.10 -7.56
N ASP A 46 9.10 -16.44 -7.01
CA ASP A 46 9.65 -16.72 -5.67
C ASP A 46 8.78 -16.08 -4.57
N VAL A 47 7.54 -16.54 -4.49
CA VAL A 47 6.54 -16.12 -3.50
C VAL A 47 6.10 -17.33 -2.70
N SER A 48 6.26 -17.23 -1.38
CA SER A 48 5.81 -18.27 -0.45
C SER A 48 4.32 -18.15 -0.15
N MET A 49 3.70 -19.26 0.26
CA MET A 49 2.31 -19.26 0.74
C MET A 49 2.11 -18.35 1.97
N SER A 50 3.14 -18.19 2.82
CA SER A 50 3.09 -17.28 3.97
C SER A 50 2.94 -15.83 3.52
N GLN A 51 3.74 -15.40 2.53
CA GLN A 51 3.64 -14.05 1.97
C GLN A 51 2.30 -13.82 1.27
N ALA A 52 1.79 -14.82 0.53
CA ALA A 52 0.45 -14.73 -0.06
C ALA A 52 -0.63 -14.54 1.03
N LYS A 53 -0.52 -15.25 2.16
CA LYS A 53 -1.42 -15.07 3.31
C LYS A 53 -1.28 -13.70 3.97
N GLU A 54 -0.06 -13.18 4.11
CA GLU A 54 0.19 -11.83 4.64
C GLU A 54 -0.37 -10.75 3.73
N VAL A 55 -0.30 -10.92 2.41
CA VAL A 55 -1.01 -10.04 1.46
C VAL A 55 -2.52 -10.10 1.69
N ILE A 56 -3.13 -11.28 1.84
CA ILE A 56 -4.57 -11.37 2.16
C ILE A 56 -4.91 -10.58 3.43
N ASN A 57 -4.13 -10.78 4.50
CA ASN A 57 -4.34 -10.06 5.76
C ASN A 57 -4.19 -8.55 5.60
N PHE A 58 -3.19 -8.11 4.82
CA PHE A 58 -3.00 -6.70 4.50
C PHE A 58 -4.23 -6.13 3.77
N ILE A 59 -4.69 -6.82 2.72
CA ILE A 59 -5.84 -6.38 1.93
C ILE A 59 -7.09 -6.26 2.79
N TYR A 60 -7.37 -7.27 3.61
CA TYR A 60 -8.54 -7.28 4.48
C TYR A 60 -8.51 -6.19 5.56
N ASN A 61 -7.33 -5.84 6.09
CA ASN A 61 -7.21 -4.86 7.16
C ASN A 61 -7.09 -3.42 6.66
N TYR A 62 -6.49 -3.21 5.48
CA TYR A 62 -6.16 -1.89 4.96
C TYR A 62 -7.16 -1.39 3.92
N PHE A 63 -7.81 -2.28 3.18
CA PHE A 63 -8.83 -1.92 2.19
C PHE A 63 -10.20 -2.37 2.66
N ASP A 64 -11.22 -1.53 2.42
CA ASP A 64 -12.61 -1.85 2.71
C ASP A 64 -13.16 -2.83 1.65
N VAL A 65 -12.72 -4.09 1.73
CA VAL A 65 -13.10 -5.13 0.79
C VAL A 65 -14.53 -5.59 1.09
N THR A 66 -15.45 -5.17 0.23
CA THR A 66 -16.86 -5.55 0.28
C THR A 66 -17.17 -6.65 -0.75
N GLY A 67 -16.67 -7.86 -0.49
CA GLY A 67 -16.96 -9.05 -1.28
C GLY A 67 -15.73 -9.70 -1.90
N LYS A 68 -15.94 -10.50 -2.95
CA LYS A 68 -14.86 -11.27 -3.58
C LYS A 68 -13.86 -10.37 -4.27
N THR A 69 -12.59 -10.50 -3.90
CA THR A 69 -11.48 -9.72 -4.46
C THR A 69 -10.39 -10.65 -4.94
N ASP A 70 -10.06 -10.58 -6.22
CA ASP A 70 -8.90 -11.25 -6.79
C ASP A 70 -7.67 -10.36 -6.68
N VAL A 71 -6.53 -10.97 -6.34
CA VAL A 71 -5.24 -10.31 -6.19
C VAL A 71 -4.19 -11.12 -6.94
N TYR A 72 -3.44 -10.48 -7.82
CA TYR A 72 -2.32 -11.10 -8.53
C TYR A 72 -1.00 -10.67 -7.88
N LEU A 73 -0.24 -11.64 -7.38
CA LEU A 73 1.01 -11.43 -6.67
C LEU A 73 2.16 -12.12 -7.41
N GLU A 74 3.15 -11.35 -7.82
CA GLU A 74 4.30 -11.89 -8.53
C GLU A 74 5.59 -11.34 -7.94
N LYS A 75 6.60 -12.19 -7.76
CA LYS A 75 7.98 -11.74 -7.55
C LYS A 75 8.82 -11.99 -8.80
N ALA A 76 9.34 -10.92 -9.38
CA ALA A 76 10.23 -10.98 -10.53
C ALA A 76 11.33 -9.90 -10.42
N ASN A 77 12.56 -10.25 -10.79
CA ASN A 77 13.70 -9.31 -10.79
C ASN A 77 13.92 -8.58 -9.45
N GLY A 78 13.74 -9.28 -8.31
CA GLY A 78 13.93 -8.71 -6.98
C GLY A 78 12.87 -7.68 -6.56
N ARG A 79 11.70 -7.70 -7.20
CA ARG A 79 10.59 -6.78 -6.95
C ARG A 79 9.28 -7.56 -6.91
N TYR A 80 8.40 -7.20 -5.99
CA TYR A 80 7.03 -7.70 -5.95
C TYR A 80 6.12 -6.81 -6.78
N LYS A 81 5.17 -7.42 -7.48
CA LYS A 81 4.07 -6.77 -8.15
C LYS A 81 2.79 -7.32 -7.54
N VAL A 82 1.94 -6.43 -7.02
CA VAL A 82 0.65 -6.75 -6.39
C VAL A 82 -0.43 -6.03 -7.18
N GLY A 83 -1.30 -6.76 -7.85
CA GLY A 83 -2.45 -6.21 -8.58
C GLY A 83 -3.75 -6.59 -7.89
N ILE A 84 -4.50 -5.62 -7.39
CA ILE A 84 -5.80 -5.83 -6.74
C ILE A 84 -6.89 -5.56 -7.78
N VAL A 85 -7.75 -6.53 -8.06
CA VAL A 85 -8.90 -6.33 -8.94
C VAL A 85 -9.95 -5.49 -8.22
N THR A 86 -10.44 -4.46 -8.89
CA THR A 86 -11.42 -3.52 -8.35
C THR A 86 -12.67 -3.48 -9.24
N PRO A 87 -13.81 -3.00 -8.74
CA PRO A 87 -15.02 -2.84 -9.56
C PRO A 87 -14.93 -1.67 -10.56
N TYR A 88 -13.91 -0.82 -10.45
CA TYR A 88 -13.74 0.36 -11.30
C TYR A 88 -13.36 -0.04 -12.73
N LYS A 89 -13.90 0.68 -13.71
CA LYS A 89 -13.60 0.47 -15.13
C LYS A 89 -12.56 1.43 -15.68
N SER A 90 -12.33 2.54 -15.00
CA SER A 90 -11.37 3.56 -15.40
C SER A 90 -10.78 4.30 -14.19
N SER A 91 -9.64 4.96 -14.38
CA SER A 91 -9.00 5.80 -13.36
C SER A 91 -9.84 7.01 -12.94
N ASP A 92 -10.82 7.42 -13.75
CA ASP A 92 -11.62 8.62 -13.52
C ASP A 92 -12.77 8.36 -12.53
N GLU A 93 -13.16 7.09 -12.37
CA GLU A 93 -14.11 6.65 -11.33
C GLU A 93 -13.47 6.63 -9.93
N MET A 94 -12.15 6.85 -9.85
CA MET A 94 -11.37 6.82 -8.63
C MET A 94 -11.15 8.22 -8.06
N GLY A 95 -11.61 8.45 -6.82
CA GLY A 95 -11.37 9.70 -6.08
C GLY A 95 -9.89 9.92 -5.74
N GLY A 96 -9.49 11.18 -5.54
CA GLY A 96 -8.10 11.57 -5.26
C GLY A 96 -7.55 10.91 -3.99
N GLN A 97 -8.33 10.87 -2.92
CA GLN A 97 -7.96 10.23 -1.65
C GLN A 97 -7.53 8.77 -1.83
N MET A 98 -8.23 8.02 -2.69
CA MET A 98 -7.88 6.63 -2.99
C MET A 98 -6.59 6.54 -3.80
N LYS A 99 -6.38 7.45 -4.76
CA LYS A 99 -5.14 7.54 -5.53
C LYS A 99 -3.94 7.90 -4.65
N PHE A 100 -4.14 8.75 -3.65
CA PHE A 100 -3.11 9.05 -2.66
C PHE A 100 -2.84 7.83 -1.74
N ALA A 101 -3.89 7.22 -1.19
CA ALA A 101 -3.77 6.07 -0.29
C ALA A 101 -3.00 4.90 -0.92
N ILE A 102 -3.18 4.62 -2.22
CA ILE A 102 -2.44 3.54 -2.89
C ILE A 102 -0.91 3.77 -2.87
N THR A 103 -0.47 5.03 -2.84
CA THR A 103 0.95 5.40 -2.82
C THR A 103 1.59 5.02 -1.48
N LEU A 104 0.89 5.28 -0.38
CA LEU A 104 1.33 4.89 0.96
C LEU A 104 1.18 3.38 1.16
N ALA A 105 0.10 2.77 0.64
CA ALA A 105 -0.15 1.34 0.73
C ALA A 105 0.95 0.49 0.08
N ALA A 106 1.50 0.91 -1.07
CA ALA A 106 2.63 0.23 -1.71
C ALA A 106 3.85 0.18 -0.79
N SER A 107 4.15 1.30 -0.13
CA SER A 107 5.25 1.43 0.82
C SER A 107 4.99 0.61 2.09
N ARG A 108 3.74 0.56 2.56
CA ARG A 108 3.34 -0.26 3.69
C ARG A 108 3.44 -1.76 3.41
N LEU A 109 2.97 -2.22 2.25
CA LEU A 109 3.16 -3.61 1.80
C LEU A 109 4.64 -3.99 1.77
N SER A 110 5.48 -3.11 1.22
CA SER A 110 6.93 -3.31 1.19
C SER A 110 7.47 -3.54 2.60
N GLN A 111 7.18 -2.63 3.52
CA GLN A 111 7.71 -2.67 4.89
C GLN A 111 7.13 -3.83 5.72
N ASP A 112 5.80 -4.01 5.73
CA ASP A 112 5.09 -4.89 6.67
C ASP A 112 5.01 -6.35 6.20
N VAL A 113 4.94 -6.58 4.88
CA VAL A 113 4.75 -7.91 4.30
C VAL A 113 6.03 -8.43 3.64
N PHE A 114 6.74 -7.56 2.94
CA PHE A 114 7.91 -7.96 2.15
C PHE A 114 9.25 -7.54 2.77
N ASN A 115 9.27 -7.21 4.06
CA ASN A 115 10.49 -6.89 4.82
C ASN A 115 11.36 -5.80 4.15
N GLY A 116 10.72 -4.80 3.55
CA GLY A 116 11.35 -3.68 2.85
C GLY A 116 11.76 -3.94 1.41
N GLU A 117 11.42 -5.11 0.82
CA GLU A 117 11.67 -5.35 -0.60
C GLU A 117 10.77 -4.46 -1.50
N PRO A 118 11.23 -4.01 -2.68
CA PRO A 118 10.46 -3.13 -3.54
C PRO A 118 9.13 -3.74 -4.01
N VAL A 119 8.07 -2.93 -3.95
CA VAL A 119 6.70 -3.29 -4.35
C VAL A 119 6.18 -2.33 -5.41
N VAL A 120 5.50 -2.88 -6.41
CA VAL A 120 4.58 -2.13 -7.28
C VAL A 120 3.17 -2.59 -6.94
N LEU A 121 2.36 -1.69 -6.39
CA LEU A 121 0.95 -1.92 -6.13
C LEU A 121 0.13 -1.35 -7.27
N GLN A 122 -0.83 -2.12 -7.77
CA GLN A 122 -1.71 -1.76 -8.86
C GLN A 122 -3.15 -2.00 -8.48
N TYR A 123 -4.03 -1.09 -8.89
CA TYR A 123 -5.44 -1.42 -9.01
C TYR A 123 -5.73 -1.78 -10.45
N LEU A 124 -6.44 -2.88 -10.61
CA LEU A 124 -6.81 -3.45 -11.89
C LEU A 124 -8.32 -3.30 -12.10
N SER A 125 -8.73 -3.13 -13.35
CA SER A 125 -10.12 -3.26 -13.75
C SER A 125 -10.57 -4.73 -13.68
N PRO A 126 -11.87 -5.02 -13.81
CA PRO A 126 -12.36 -6.41 -13.95
C PRO A 126 -11.75 -7.17 -15.15
N ASP A 127 -11.27 -6.45 -16.17
CA ASP A 127 -10.62 -7.02 -17.35
C ASP A 127 -9.08 -7.11 -17.20
N ASN A 128 -8.57 -6.83 -15.99
CA ASN A 128 -7.15 -6.80 -15.62
C ASN A 128 -6.32 -5.66 -16.24
N ASP A 129 -6.96 -4.60 -16.72
CA ASP A 129 -6.25 -3.38 -17.15
C ASP A 129 -5.77 -2.59 -15.94
N VAL A 130 -4.56 -2.03 -16.00
CA VAL A 130 -4.02 -1.19 -14.92
C VAL A 130 -4.73 0.16 -14.90
N LEU A 131 -5.45 0.44 -13.82
CA LEU A 131 -6.13 1.72 -13.60
C LEU A 131 -5.22 2.75 -12.95
N ILE A 132 -4.47 2.32 -11.93
CA ILE A 132 -3.44 3.11 -11.25
C ILE A 132 -2.34 2.19 -10.75
N SER A 133 -1.12 2.71 -10.68
CA SER A 133 0.04 2.01 -10.19
C SER A 133 0.85 2.94 -9.30
N ALA A 134 1.32 2.42 -8.16
CA ALA A 134 2.24 3.11 -7.27
C ALA A 134 3.42 2.20 -6.91
N GLU A 135 4.59 2.79 -6.78
CA GLU A 135 5.79 2.09 -6.31
C GLU A 135 6.03 2.39 -4.82
N SER A 136 6.55 1.41 -4.07
CA SER A 136 7.03 1.63 -2.71
C SER A 136 8.21 2.59 -2.73
N ARG A 137 8.06 3.77 -2.12
CA ARG A 137 9.08 4.83 -2.07
C ARG A 137 9.46 5.25 -0.67
N TYR A 138 8.59 4.96 0.30
CA TYR A 138 8.72 5.41 1.67
C TYR A 138 8.95 4.23 2.61
N ARG A 139 9.61 4.52 3.72
CA ARG A 139 9.45 3.77 4.97
C ARG A 139 8.55 4.56 5.89
N TYR A 140 8.06 3.95 6.95
CA TYR A 140 7.27 4.69 7.93
C TYR A 140 7.58 4.30 9.37
N LEU A 141 7.36 5.27 10.26
CA LEU A 141 7.27 5.07 11.70
C LEU A 141 5.86 5.43 12.15
N GLU A 142 5.37 4.77 13.19
CA GLU A 142 4.03 4.97 13.73
C GLU A 142 4.07 5.07 15.26
N ASN A 143 3.36 6.06 15.80
CA ASN A 143 3.01 6.13 17.22
C ASN A 143 1.69 6.91 17.38
N SER A 144 0.81 6.49 18.30
CA SER A 144 -0.50 7.13 18.53
C SER A 144 -1.35 7.37 17.27
N ARG A 145 -1.27 6.47 16.28
CA ARG A 145 -1.92 6.59 14.95
C ARG A 145 -1.43 7.79 14.10
N ILE A 146 -0.27 8.34 14.42
CA ILE A 146 0.45 9.30 13.59
C ILE A 146 1.50 8.52 12.82
N TYR A 147 1.47 8.65 11.51
CA TYR A 147 2.37 7.99 10.57
C TYR A 147 3.32 9.02 9.97
N VAL A 148 4.62 8.81 10.13
CA VAL A 148 5.65 9.60 9.44
C VAL A 148 6.26 8.72 8.35
N TRP A 149 5.86 8.99 7.11
CA TRP A 149 6.39 8.38 5.90
C TRP A 149 7.63 9.15 5.47
N TYR A 150 8.75 8.48 5.21
CA TYR A 150 10.01 9.14 4.89
C TYR A 150 10.77 8.47 3.76
N SER A 151 11.47 9.28 2.97
CA SER A 151 12.36 8.84 1.90
C SER A 151 13.57 9.76 1.77
N GLY A 152 14.73 9.21 1.43
CA GLY A 152 15.98 9.98 1.31
C GLY A 152 16.51 10.55 2.63
N ILE A 153 15.93 10.16 3.76
CA ILE A 153 16.27 10.62 5.12
C ILE A 153 16.46 9.41 6.04
N GLY A 154 17.26 9.56 7.09
CA GLY A 154 17.44 8.56 8.13
C GLY A 154 16.20 8.34 9.00
N GLN A 155 16.12 7.15 9.59
CA GLN A 155 15.08 6.81 10.55
C GLN A 155 15.15 7.68 11.82
N GLU A 156 16.34 8.17 12.18
CA GLU A 156 16.52 9.03 13.36
C GLU A 156 15.76 10.36 13.20
N GLU A 157 15.90 11.03 12.05
CA GLU A 157 15.19 12.27 11.77
C GLU A 157 13.68 12.05 11.66
N ALA A 158 13.25 10.97 11.00
CA ALA A 158 11.84 10.59 10.97
C ALA A 158 11.28 10.35 12.38
N GLY A 159 12.08 9.74 13.27
CA GLY A 159 11.73 9.53 14.68
C GLY A 159 11.58 10.85 15.44
N LYS A 160 12.49 11.81 15.24
CA LYS A 160 12.38 13.16 15.84
C LYS A 160 11.11 13.87 15.43
N VAL A 161 10.72 13.78 14.15
CA VAL A 161 9.45 14.32 13.66
C VAL A 161 8.28 13.63 14.34
N LEU A 162 8.25 12.30 14.36
CA LEU A 162 7.15 11.55 14.97
C LEU A 162 6.97 11.89 16.45
N ASP A 163 8.05 11.91 17.23
CA ASP A 163 8.01 12.22 18.66
C ASP A 163 7.49 13.65 18.91
N TYR A 164 7.94 14.61 18.10
CA TYR A 164 7.43 15.97 18.16
C TYR A 164 5.94 16.04 17.82
N LEU A 165 5.51 15.39 16.74
CA LEU A 165 4.10 15.37 16.32
C LEU A 165 3.20 14.71 17.37
N VAL A 166 3.65 13.64 18.02
CA VAL A 166 2.92 13.01 19.14
C VAL A 166 2.81 13.98 20.32
N GLY A 167 3.87 14.71 20.66
CA GLY A 167 3.81 15.74 21.70
C GLY A 167 2.90 16.92 21.34
N PHE A 168 2.85 17.28 20.07
CA PHE A 168 2.11 18.44 19.55
C PHE A 168 0.60 18.14 19.38
N ALA A 169 0.26 17.06 18.67
CA ALA A 169 -1.12 16.69 18.34
C ALA A 169 -1.75 15.71 19.34
N GLY A 170 -0.94 15.00 20.14
CA GLY A 170 -1.37 13.98 21.07
C GLY A 170 -1.71 12.63 20.42
N GLN A 171 -2.61 12.64 19.43
CA GLN A 171 -3.06 11.46 18.70
C GLN A 171 -3.46 11.77 17.25
N GLY A 172 -3.40 10.76 16.39
CA GLY A 172 -3.87 10.81 15.01
C GLY A 172 -5.38 10.54 14.83
N PRO A 173 -5.83 10.23 13.61
CA PRO A 173 -5.02 9.81 12.46
C PRO A 173 -4.35 10.99 11.76
N TRP A 174 -3.02 10.91 11.55
CA TRP A 174 -2.26 11.86 10.74
C TRP A 174 -1.26 11.12 9.86
N ASP A 175 -1.30 11.37 8.55
CA ASP A 175 -0.30 10.93 7.60
C ASP A 175 0.58 12.12 7.23
N VAL A 176 1.87 12.01 7.56
CA VAL A 176 2.87 13.04 7.30
C VAL A 176 3.98 12.45 6.44
N ILE A 177 4.28 13.08 5.31
CA ILE A 177 5.41 12.71 4.45
C ILE A 177 6.57 13.65 4.74
N LEU A 178 7.72 13.09 5.07
CA LEU A 178 8.97 13.78 5.33
C LEU A 178 9.98 13.47 4.22
N GLU A 179 10.36 14.50 3.49
CA GLU A 179 11.36 14.44 2.42
C GLU A 179 12.39 15.56 2.58
N LYS A 180 13.54 15.43 1.92
CA LYS A 180 14.63 16.42 2.02
C LYS A 180 15.12 16.81 0.64
N SER A 181 15.21 18.11 0.40
CA SER A 181 15.77 18.69 -0.82
C SER A 181 16.89 19.64 -0.43
N GLY A 182 18.15 19.26 -0.72
CA GLY A 182 19.30 20.01 -0.22
C GLY A 182 19.36 20.02 1.31
N SER A 183 19.37 21.21 1.91
CA SER A 183 19.35 21.40 3.37
C SER A 183 17.94 21.45 3.96
N THR A 184 16.91 21.62 3.13
CA THR A 184 15.54 21.89 3.58
C THR A 184 14.73 20.61 3.70
N TYR A 185 14.03 20.46 4.83
CA TYR A 185 13.06 19.41 5.07
C TYR A 185 11.69 19.86 4.55
N HIS A 186 11.05 18.98 3.79
CA HIS A 186 9.68 19.14 3.31
C HIS A 186 8.78 18.22 4.11
N VAL A 187 7.86 18.82 4.85
CA VAL A 187 6.88 18.10 5.68
C VAL A 187 5.54 18.29 5.02
N ARG A 188 4.98 17.24 4.41
CA ARG A 188 3.67 17.27 3.79
C ARG A 188 2.67 16.64 4.74
N ALA A 189 1.79 17.45 5.33
CA ALA A 189 0.82 17.00 6.31
C ALA A 189 -0.58 16.96 5.70
N MET A 190 -1.21 15.78 5.76
CA MET A 190 -2.58 15.61 5.34
C MET A 190 -3.53 16.32 6.30
N SER A 191 -4.46 17.11 5.75
CA SER A 191 -5.49 17.81 6.54
C SER A 191 -6.89 17.38 6.12
N SER A 192 -7.88 17.67 6.96
CA SER A 192 -9.29 17.55 6.61
C SER A 192 -9.82 18.78 5.85
N PHE A 193 -9.01 19.81 5.65
CA PHE A 193 -9.41 21.03 4.96
C PHE A 193 -9.46 20.79 3.46
N THR A 194 -10.34 21.51 2.77
CA THR A 194 -10.53 21.37 1.32
C THR A 194 -10.23 22.67 0.58
N THR A 195 -9.95 23.74 1.31
CA THR A 195 -9.69 25.07 0.75
C THR A 195 -8.51 25.76 1.44
N VAL A 196 -7.92 26.72 0.72
CA VAL A 196 -6.82 27.55 1.23
C VAL A 196 -7.22 28.39 2.43
N ASP A 197 -8.43 28.95 2.45
CA ASP A 197 -8.93 29.79 3.54
C ASP A 197 -9.11 28.98 4.83
N GLU A 198 -9.63 27.76 4.73
CA GLU A 198 -9.73 26.84 5.87
C GLU A 198 -8.35 26.51 6.43
N ALA A 199 -7.40 26.14 5.57
CA ALA A 199 -6.03 25.86 6.02
C ALA A 199 -5.37 27.09 6.66
N ASN A 200 -5.53 28.28 6.08
CA ASN A 200 -4.96 29.51 6.63
C ASN A 200 -5.61 29.96 7.94
N SER A 201 -6.81 29.49 8.28
CA SER A 201 -7.42 29.76 9.58
C SER A 201 -6.62 29.17 10.75
N ALA A 202 -5.79 28.14 10.50
CA ALA A 202 -4.92 27.50 11.47
C ALA A 202 -3.44 27.92 11.33
N LYS A 203 -3.17 29.04 10.66
CA LYS A 203 -1.81 29.52 10.34
C LYS A 203 -0.87 29.57 11.54
N ASP A 204 -1.30 30.12 12.68
CA ASP A 204 -0.43 30.27 13.85
C ASP A 204 0.02 28.90 14.39
N THR A 205 -0.88 27.92 14.41
CA THR A 205 -0.58 26.53 14.74
C THR A 205 0.44 25.91 13.77
N TYR A 206 0.31 26.19 12.48
CA TYR A 206 1.24 25.69 11.47
C TYR A 206 2.63 26.34 11.57
N LEU A 207 2.71 27.62 11.92
CA LEU A 207 3.98 28.29 12.16
C LEU A 207 4.68 27.79 13.43
N GLU A 208 3.92 27.46 14.48
CA GLU A 208 4.46 26.80 15.67
C GLU A 208 5.01 25.41 15.34
N LEU A 209 4.25 24.63 14.57
CA LEU A 209 4.67 23.31 14.06
C LEU A 209 5.97 23.40 13.26
N VAL A 210 6.08 24.35 12.32
CA VAL A 210 7.31 24.59 11.55
C VAL A 210 8.47 24.89 12.51
N SER A 211 8.31 25.87 13.40
CA SER A 211 9.38 26.30 14.31
C SER A 211 9.88 25.16 15.21
N GLY A 212 8.96 24.34 15.74
CA GLY A 212 9.33 23.20 16.57
C GLY A 212 10.02 22.09 15.79
N LEU A 213 9.61 21.84 14.55
CA LEU A 213 10.29 20.89 13.67
C LEU A 213 11.70 21.37 13.28
N GLU A 214 11.88 22.66 13.01
CA GLU A 214 13.20 23.25 12.71
C GLU A 214 14.17 23.06 13.88
N GLU A 215 13.71 23.30 15.11
CA GLU A 215 14.49 23.07 16.33
C GLU A 215 14.93 21.60 16.43
N ARG A 216 14.02 20.65 16.16
CA ARG A 216 14.32 19.22 16.34
C ARG A 216 15.15 18.63 15.22
N LEU A 217 14.95 19.10 13.99
CA LEU A 217 15.68 18.64 12.82
C LEU A 217 17.00 19.40 12.62
N ASN A 218 17.19 20.52 13.33
CA ASN A 218 18.33 21.42 13.18
C ASN A 218 18.55 21.81 11.71
N GLY A 219 17.50 22.30 11.07
CA GLY A 219 17.50 22.74 9.67
C GLY A 219 16.14 23.29 9.24
N ASP A 220 16.12 23.96 8.09
CA ASP A 220 14.94 24.65 7.56
C ASP A 220 13.80 23.67 7.26
N VAL A 221 12.56 24.05 7.60
CA VAL A 221 11.37 23.23 7.36
C VAL A 221 10.36 24.01 6.53
N VAL A 222 9.91 23.40 5.44
CA VAL A 222 8.72 23.83 4.70
C VAL A 222 7.61 22.83 4.96
N LEU A 223 6.56 23.30 5.61
CA LEU A 223 5.31 22.57 5.81
C LEU A 223 4.39 22.81 4.60
N HIS A 224 3.99 21.73 3.95
CA HIS A 224 2.97 21.71 2.90
C HIS A 224 1.69 21.12 3.51
N VAL A 225 0.60 21.89 3.48
CA VAL A 225 -0.71 21.42 3.94
C VAL A 225 -1.45 20.85 2.75
N LEU A 226 -1.82 19.57 2.82
CA LEU A 226 -2.53 18.87 1.75
C LEU A 226 -4.03 18.74 2.08
N ASP A 227 -4.87 18.78 1.05
CA ASP A 227 -6.27 18.34 1.13
C ASP A 227 -6.36 16.80 1.19
N PRO A 228 -7.52 16.21 1.53
CA PRO A 228 -7.69 14.75 1.59
C PRO A 228 -7.37 13.99 0.29
N ASP A 229 -7.34 14.68 -0.86
CA ASP A 229 -6.99 14.11 -2.16
C ASP A 229 -5.48 14.15 -2.43
N GLY A 230 -4.70 14.77 -1.55
CA GLY A 230 -3.25 14.93 -1.65
C GLY A 230 -2.80 16.16 -2.43
N ASN A 231 -3.69 17.09 -2.76
CA ASN A 231 -3.34 18.35 -3.40
C ASN A 231 -2.87 19.37 -2.37
N GLU A 232 -1.87 20.16 -2.72
CA GLU A 232 -1.37 21.23 -1.86
C GLU A 232 -2.37 22.39 -1.80
N LEU A 233 -2.77 22.76 -0.58
CA LEU A 233 -3.61 23.92 -0.30
C LEU A 233 -2.78 25.17 -0.02
N THR A 234 -1.74 25.03 0.81
CA THR A 234 -0.89 26.15 1.25
C THR A 234 0.44 25.62 1.79
N THR A 235 1.39 26.54 2.00
CA THR A 235 2.72 26.24 2.51
C THR A 235 3.15 27.24 3.59
N PHE A 236 3.90 26.78 4.58
CA PHE A 236 4.49 27.59 5.63
C PHE A 236 5.97 27.24 5.81
N GLY A 237 6.85 28.23 5.93
CA GLY A 237 8.29 28.03 6.01
C GLY A 237 9.06 29.21 5.40
N PRO A 238 10.41 29.16 5.44
CA PRO A 238 11.29 30.17 4.85
C PRO A 238 11.24 30.24 3.32
#